data_AF-A0AA43ZDD1-F1
#
_entry.id   AF-A0AA43ZDD1-F1
#
_cell.length_a   1.000
_cell.length_b   1.000
_cell.length_c   1.000
_cell.angle_alpha   90.00
_cell.angle_beta   90.00
_cell.angle_gamma   90.00
#
_symmetry.space_group_name_H-M   'P 1'
#
loop_
_entity.id
_entity.type
_entity.pdbx_description
1 polymer ?
#
loop_
_entity_poly.entity_id
_entity_poly.type
_entity_poly.pdbx_seq_one_letter_code
_entity_poly.pdbx_strand_id
1 'polypeptide(L)'
;MTDIKTLLERAESVASKTQPNGDLLAVVKHAASARQFVWDQHYASSAERALLDERLAASAPEFQAAVAATERALSEELTDSSARRARIRAENPQYFKEN
;
A
#
# COMPACT_ATOMS: atom_id res chain seq x y z
N MET A 1 -9.87 14.77 5.93
CA MET A 1 -9.08 13.58 6.29
C MET A 1 -9.68 12.43 5.49
N THR A 2 -9.01 12.03 4.42
CA THR A 2 -9.55 11.05 3.46
C THR A 2 -9.14 9.67 3.97
N ASP A 3 -10.11 8.88 4.43
CA ASP A 3 -9.89 7.52 4.92
C ASP A 3 -9.50 6.60 3.74
N ILE A 4 -8.78 5.51 3.99
CA ILE A 4 -8.42 4.49 3.01
C ILE A 4 -9.67 3.97 2.30
N LYS A 5 -10.79 3.88 3.03
CA LYS A 5 -12.10 3.55 2.47
C LYS A 5 -12.53 4.56 1.40
N THR A 6 -12.31 5.84 1.65
CA THR A 6 -12.57 6.93 0.70
C THR A 6 -11.61 6.94 -0.49
N LEU A 7 -10.39 6.44 -0.33
CA LEU A 7 -9.44 6.25 -1.44
C LEU A 7 -9.85 5.08 -2.35
N LEU A 8 -10.32 3.96 -1.77
CA LEU A 8 -10.88 2.83 -2.51
C LEU A 8 -12.16 3.22 -3.26
N GLU A 9 -13.09 3.93 -2.60
CA GLU A 9 -14.31 4.43 -3.24
C GLU A 9 -14.00 5.46 -4.35
N ARG A 10 -12.95 6.29 -4.18
CA ARG A 10 -12.48 7.19 -5.25
C ARG A 10 -11.83 6.42 -6.40
N ALA A 11 -11.06 5.38 -6.12
CA ALA A 11 -10.48 4.53 -7.17
C ALA A 11 -11.58 3.82 -7.97
N GLU A 12 -12.62 3.28 -7.32
CA GLU A 12 -13.82 2.74 -7.96
C GLU A 12 -14.60 3.80 -8.74
N SER A 13 -14.76 5.00 -8.18
CA SER A 13 -15.46 6.11 -8.84
C SER A 13 -14.71 6.64 -10.07
N VAL A 14 -13.37 6.62 -10.06
CA VAL A 14 -12.53 6.99 -11.20
C VAL A 14 -12.48 5.87 -12.25
N ALA A 15 -12.45 4.61 -11.80
CA ALA A 15 -12.54 3.41 -12.66
C ALA A 15 -13.87 3.31 -13.40
N SER A 16 -14.97 3.80 -12.82
CA SER A 16 -16.30 3.80 -13.45
C SER A 16 -16.51 4.96 -14.44
N LYS A 17 -15.73 6.05 -14.33
CA LYS A 17 -15.85 7.25 -15.17
C LYS A 17 -14.88 7.29 -16.35
N THR A 18 -13.81 6.52 -16.28
CA THR A 18 -12.82 6.37 -17.35
C THR A 18 -13.06 4.99 -17.92
N GLN A 19 -13.31 4.82 -19.22
CA GLN A 19 -13.35 3.48 -19.83
C GLN A 19 -12.19 2.66 -19.25
N PRO A 20 -12.46 1.50 -18.63
CA PRO A 20 -11.44 0.85 -17.84
C PRO A 20 -10.32 0.44 -18.78
N ASN A 21 -9.19 1.16 -18.72
CA ASN A 21 -7.91 0.63 -19.18
C ASN A 21 -7.82 -0.76 -18.55
N GLY A 22 -7.62 -1.82 -19.35
CA GLY A 22 -7.64 -3.19 -18.85
C GLY A 22 -6.75 -3.39 -17.61
N ASP A 23 -5.68 -2.61 -17.52
CA ASP A 23 -4.79 -2.51 -16.36
C ASP A 23 -5.48 -2.11 -15.04
N LEU A 24 -6.45 -1.19 -15.08
CA LEU A 24 -7.14 -0.71 -13.88
C LEU A 24 -8.10 -1.76 -13.31
N LEU A 25 -8.76 -2.54 -14.19
CA LEU A 25 -9.60 -3.68 -13.80
C LEU A 25 -8.76 -4.80 -13.19
N ALA A 26 -7.57 -5.07 -13.73
CA ALA A 26 -6.65 -6.05 -13.18
C ALA A 26 -6.12 -5.62 -11.80
N VAL A 27 -5.79 -4.33 -11.63
CA VAL A 27 -5.41 -3.76 -10.34
C VAL A 27 -6.54 -3.88 -9.32
N VAL A 28 -7.78 -3.56 -9.66
CA VAL A 28 -8.93 -3.73 -8.74
C VAL A 28 -9.18 -5.20 -8.41
N LYS A 29 -9.07 -6.10 -9.40
CA LYS A 29 -9.26 -7.54 -9.22
C LYS A 29 -8.24 -8.16 -8.28
N HIS A 30 -7.00 -7.67 -8.30
CA HIS A 30 -5.91 -8.18 -7.48
C HIS A 30 -5.60 -7.34 -6.24
N ALA A 31 -6.23 -6.16 -6.07
CA ALA A 31 -5.92 -5.20 -5.01
C ALA A 31 -5.99 -5.80 -3.60
N ALA A 32 -7.01 -6.61 -3.30
CA ALA A 32 -7.15 -7.24 -1.99
C ALA A 32 -6.02 -8.24 -1.72
N SER A 33 -5.71 -9.10 -2.69
CA SER A 33 -4.65 -10.10 -2.58
C SER A 33 -3.25 -9.48 -2.60
N ALA A 34 -3.03 -8.44 -3.39
CA ALA A 34 -1.78 -7.67 -3.42
C ALA A 34 -1.55 -6.96 -2.09
N ARG A 35 -2.60 -6.37 -1.50
CA ARG A 35 -2.52 -5.76 -0.16
C ARG A 35 -2.18 -6.78 0.91
N GLN A 36 -2.83 -7.95 0.90
CA GLN A 36 -2.49 -9.01 1.84
C GLN A 36 -1.03 -9.46 1.65
N PHE A 37 -0.59 -9.67 0.40
CA PHE A 37 0.79 -10.06 0.10
C PHE A 37 1.82 -9.06 0.63
N VAL A 38 1.61 -7.76 0.42
CA VAL A 38 2.51 -6.70 0.92
C VAL A 38 2.56 -6.71 2.45
N TRP A 39 1.42 -6.91 3.13
CA TRP A 39 1.39 -7.04 4.58
C TRP A 39 2.10 -8.30 5.09
N ASP A 40 1.88 -9.44 4.44
CA ASP A 40 2.56 -10.70 4.76
C ASP A 40 4.07 -10.55 4.60
N GLN A 41 4.53 -9.92 3.52
CA GLN A 41 5.95 -9.67 3.26
C GLN A 41 6.57 -8.70 4.29
N HIS A 42 5.82 -7.69 4.74
CA HIS A 42 6.29 -6.72 5.73
C HIS A 42 6.53 -7.36 7.13
N TYR A 43 5.70 -8.33 7.51
CA TYR A 43 5.81 -9.02 8.80
C TYR A 43 6.50 -10.39 8.73
N ALA A 44 6.78 -10.90 7.53
CA ALA A 44 7.50 -12.14 7.32
C ALA A 44 8.94 -12.08 7.87
N SER A 45 9.41 -13.23 8.36
CA SER A 45 10.83 -13.49 8.61
C SER A 45 11.63 -13.49 7.29
N SER A 46 12.96 -13.44 7.39
CA SER A 46 13.82 -13.41 6.20
C SER A 46 13.63 -14.62 5.28
N ALA A 47 13.39 -15.81 5.85
CA ALA A 47 13.14 -17.02 5.08
C ALA A 47 11.76 -17.02 4.40
N GLU A 48 10.74 -16.52 5.08
CA GLU A 48 9.39 -16.38 4.53
C GLU A 48 9.33 -15.32 3.43
N ARG A 49 10.09 -14.23 3.56
CA ARG A 49 10.22 -13.23 2.49
C ARG A 49 10.81 -13.81 1.22
N ALA A 50 11.87 -14.61 1.32
CA ALA A 50 12.46 -15.26 0.15
C ALA A 50 11.43 -16.14 -0.59
N LEU A 51 10.62 -16.90 0.15
CA LEU A 51 9.54 -17.70 -0.43
C LEU A 51 8.43 -16.86 -1.06
N LEU A 52 8.08 -15.73 -0.44
CA LEU A 52 7.10 -14.78 -1.00
C LEU A 52 7.63 -14.13 -2.27
N ASP A 53 8.91 -13.75 -2.32
CA ASP A 53 9.55 -13.16 -3.49
C ASP A 53 9.60 -14.15 -4.67
N GLU A 54 9.93 -15.42 -4.40
CA GLU A 54 9.85 -16.49 -5.41
C GLU A 54 8.42 -16.67 -5.94
N ARG A 55 7.42 -16.64 -5.05
CA ARG A 55 6.00 -16.73 -5.43
C ARG A 55 5.56 -15.52 -6.25
N LEU A 56 6.04 -14.32 -5.93
CA LEU A 56 5.73 -13.11 -6.67
C LEU A 56 6.33 -13.16 -8.07
N ALA A 57 7.59 -13.59 -8.19
CA ALA A 57 8.27 -13.75 -9.47
C ALA A 57 7.58 -14.78 -10.38
N ALA A 58 7.02 -15.84 -9.79
CA ALA A 58 6.23 -16.86 -10.51
C ALA A 58 4.76 -16.45 -10.78
N SER A 59 4.28 -15.35 -10.21
CA SER A 59 2.90 -14.88 -10.36
C SER A 59 2.68 -14.17 -11.69
N ALA A 60 1.40 -14.01 -12.06
CA ALA A 60 1.02 -13.29 -13.28
C ALA A 60 1.52 -11.83 -13.27
N PRO A 61 1.91 -11.26 -14.42
CA PRO A 61 2.41 -9.88 -14.50
C PRO A 61 1.45 -8.84 -13.92
N GLU A 62 0.13 -9.04 -14.05
CA GLU A 62 -0.85 -8.11 -13.49
C GLU A 62 -0.85 -8.11 -11.96
N PHE A 63 -0.59 -9.28 -11.35
CA PHE A 63 -0.46 -9.39 -9.89
C PHE A 63 0.83 -8.73 -9.40
N GLN A 64 1.94 -8.90 -10.12
CA GLN A 64 3.20 -8.22 -9.81
C GLN A 64 3.04 -6.69 -9.87
N ALA A 65 2.36 -6.19 -10.89
CA ALA A 65 2.06 -4.76 -11.03
C ALA A 65 1.16 -4.25 -9.89
N ALA A 66 0.15 -5.02 -9.48
CA ALA A 66 -0.71 -4.69 -8.35
C ALA A 66 0.05 -4.66 -7.02
N VAL A 67 0.98 -5.59 -6.79
CA VAL A 67 1.85 -5.60 -5.59
C VAL A 67 2.75 -4.38 -5.57
N ALA A 68 3.46 -4.08 -6.67
CA ALA A 68 4.34 -2.91 -6.76
C ALA A 68 3.58 -1.58 -6.56
N ALA A 69 2.37 -1.45 -7.11
CA ALA A 69 1.51 -0.29 -6.90
C ALA A 69 1.09 -0.16 -5.43
N THR A 70 0.78 -1.28 -4.77
CA THR A 70 0.36 -1.32 -3.37
C THR A 70 1.51 -1.00 -2.42
N GLU A 71 2.72 -1.50 -2.69
CA GLU A 71 3.94 -1.17 -1.93
C GLU A 71 4.24 0.33 -2.00
N ARG A 72 4.14 0.93 -3.21
CA ARG A 72 4.35 2.37 -3.39
C ARG A 72 3.37 3.19 -2.57
N ALA A 73 2.07 2.86 -2.66
CA ALA A 73 1.04 3.54 -1.88
C ALA A 73 1.25 3.42 -0.37
N LEU A 74 1.66 2.24 0.11
CA LEU A 74 1.97 2.02 1.54
C LEU A 74 3.20 2.84 1.97
N SER A 75 4.25 2.89 1.15
CA SER A 75 5.46 3.66 1.42
C SER A 75 5.16 5.17 1.52
N GLU A 76 4.33 5.70 0.62
CA GLU A 76 3.87 7.09 0.65
C GLU A 76 3.07 7.39 1.93
N GLU A 77 2.15 6.50 2.32
CA GLU A 77 1.36 6.64 3.55
C GLU A 77 2.25 6.63 4.81
N LEU A 78 3.21 5.70 4.88
CA LEU A 78 4.13 5.61 6.01
C LEU A 78 5.05 6.84 6.11
N THR A 79 5.46 7.39 4.97
CA THR A 79 6.27 8.60 4.88
C THR A 79 5.47 9.83 5.35
N ASP A 80 4.25 10.00 4.87
CA ASP A 80 3.35 11.09 5.30
C ASP A 80 3.04 10.99 6.79
N SER A 81 2.76 9.78 7.28
CA SER A 81 2.53 9.52 8.71
C SER A 81 3.75 9.86 9.56
N SER A 82 4.96 9.54 9.09
CA SER A 82 6.22 9.88 9.76
C SER A 82 6.47 11.39 9.77
N ALA A 83 6.25 12.08 8.65
CA ALA A 83 6.35 13.53 8.55
C ALA A 83 5.34 14.24 9.46
N ARG A 84 4.10 13.73 9.52
CA ARG A 84 3.06 14.22 10.43
C ARG A 84 3.45 14.04 11.88
N ARG A 85 3.95 12.86 12.28
CA ARG A 85 4.44 12.61 13.64
C ARG A 85 5.59 13.54 14.00
N ALA A 86 6.54 13.75 13.10
CA ALA A 86 7.66 14.67 13.30
C ALA A 86 7.17 16.11 13.53
N ARG A 87 6.19 16.57 12.73
CA ARG A 87 5.58 17.89 12.91
C ARG A 87 4.87 18.03 14.26
N ILE A 88 4.03 17.07 14.63
CA ILE A 88 3.32 17.09 15.92
C ILE A 88 4.31 17.12 17.09
N ARG A 89 5.43 16.40 16.98
CA ARG A 89 6.50 16.41 17.99
C ARG A 89 7.23 17.75 18.06
N ALA A 90 7.49 18.38 16.92
CA ALA A 90 8.10 19.71 16.87
C ALA A 90 7.17 20.80 17.43
N GLU A 91 5.86 20.70 17.17
CA GLU A 91 4.84 21.64 17.65
C GLU A 91 4.49 21.42 19.13
N ASN A 92 4.63 20.18 19.64
CA ASN A 92 4.22 19.82 21.00
C ASN A 92 5.28 18.96 21.73
N PRO A 93 6.50 19.47 21.91
CA PRO A 93 7.58 18.69 22.52
C PRO A 93 7.23 18.18 23.93
N GLN A 94 6.42 18.92 24.69
CA GLN A 94 5.98 18.57 26.04
C GLN A 94 5.16 17.28 26.15
N TYR A 95 4.53 16.80 25.06
CA TYR A 95 3.75 15.56 25.06
C TYR A 95 4.61 14.32 24.82
N PHE A 96 5.85 14.50 24.36
CA PHE A 96 6.74 13.41 24.08
C PHE A 96 7.83 13.38 25.13
N LYS A 97 7.89 12.29 25.91
CA LYS A 97 9.03 12.06 26.80
C LYS A 97 10.29 12.08 25.95
N GLU A 98 11.22 12.97 26.28
CA GLU A 98 12.58 12.91 25.77
C GLU A 98 13.14 11.55 26.21
N ASN A 99 13.53 10.73 25.24
CA ASN A 99 14.26 9.49 25.49
C ASN A 99 15.74 9.82 25.64
#